data_AF-A0A416U225-F1
#
_entry.id   AF-A0A416U225-F1
#
_cell.length_a   1.000
_cell.length_b   1.000
_cell.length_c   1.000
_cell.angle_alpha   90.00
_cell.angle_beta   90.00
_cell.angle_gamma   90.00
#
_symmetry.space_group_name_H-M   'P 1'
#
loop_
_entity.id
_entity.type
_entity.pdbx_description
1 polymer ?
#
loop_
_entity_poly.entity_id
_entity_poly.type
_entity_poly.pdbx_seq_one_letter_code
_entity_poly.pdbx_strand_id
1 'polypeptide(L)'
;MMIKDKELVTKYFDNEYELTDSPYFGYEVHIMKLSYGWKPLFEWHGNAYKSVEDMLKFLEFHRMDIEIFDEYGKQYTIEGLKEEFTSHVNREPKYMKHIPEGIPNHIFGGRDYLVESTEDDYDIKMPYDHVEYHKLDPYSERRYIDESREPLYFHDKDGYDFTKECFA
;
A
#
# COMPACT_ATOMS: atom_id res chain seq x y z
N MET A 1 11.52 -0.88 5.28
CA MET A 1 12.87 -1.42 4.99
C MET A 1 13.90 -0.60 5.73
N MET A 2 15.05 -1.19 6.03
CA MET A 2 16.10 -0.60 6.85
C MET A 2 17.40 -0.51 6.06
N ILE A 3 17.99 0.69 6.07
CA ILE A 3 19.23 1.02 5.35
C ILE A 3 20.25 1.55 6.36
N LYS A 4 21.50 1.09 6.28
CA LYS A 4 22.60 1.59 7.15
C LYS A 4 23.45 2.67 6.48
N ASP A 5 23.53 2.62 5.16
CA ASP A 5 24.35 3.54 4.37
C ASP A 5 23.64 4.87 4.13
N LYS A 6 24.23 5.95 4.66
CA LYS A 6 23.72 7.31 4.51
C LYS A 6 23.74 7.81 3.05
N GLU A 7 24.79 7.49 2.30
CA GLU A 7 24.91 7.92 0.90
C GLU A 7 23.83 7.23 0.06
N LEU A 8 23.56 5.95 0.32
CA LEU A 8 22.51 5.20 -0.35
C LEU A 8 21.13 5.79 -0.07
N VAL A 9 20.77 5.98 1.21
CA VAL A 9 19.44 6.52 1.55
C VAL A 9 19.26 7.95 1.03
N THR A 10 20.29 8.80 1.12
CA THR A 10 20.22 10.19 0.63
C THR A 10 20.11 10.25 -0.89
N LYS A 11 20.69 9.28 -1.62
CA LYS A 11 20.62 9.23 -3.08
C LYS A 11 19.24 8.82 -3.59
N TYR A 12 18.59 7.88 -2.92
CA TYR A 12 17.39 7.21 -3.44
C TYR A 12 16.09 7.59 -2.71
N PHE A 13 16.18 8.05 -1.47
CA PHE A 13 15.03 8.31 -0.59
C PHE A 13 15.17 9.66 0.12
N ASP A 14 15.75 10.68 -0.54
CA ASP A 14 15.97 11.98 0.12
C ASP A 14 14.66 12.58 0.66
N ASN A 15 14.60 12.80 1.98
CA ASN A 15 13.39 13.22 2.72
C ASN A 15 12.22 12.21 2.71
N GLU A 16 12.48 10.95 2.34
CA GLU A 16 11.53 9.83 2.32
C GLU A 16 11.96 8.72 3.32
N TYR A 17 12.68 9.10 4.38
CA TYR A 17 13.12 8.19 5.44
C TYR A 17 13.01 8.79 6.83
N GLU A 18 12.94 7.93 7.83
CA GLU A 18 13.02 8.28 9.24
C GLU A 18 14.28 7.70 9.89
N LEU A 19 14.80 8.39 10.90
CA LEU A 19 15.85 7.84 11.76
C LEU A 19 15.18 6.99 12.84
N THR A 20 15.53 5.71 12.88
CA THR A 20 15.01 4.77 13.88
C THR A 20 16.15 4.03 14.56
N ASP A 21 15.91 3.51 15.76
CA ASP A 21 16.80 2.62 16.50
C ASP A 21 16.27 1.17 16.61
N SER A 22 15.12 0.89 16.00
CA SER A 22 14.49 -0.42 15.96
C SER A 22 14.39 -0.94 14.51
N PRO A 23 14.86 -2.17 14.21
CA PRO A 23 15.51 -3.13 15.11
C PRO A 23 16.96 -2.77 15.46
N TYR A 24 17.55 -1.79 14.76
CA TYR A 24 18.87 -1.22 15.02
C TYR A 24 18.92 0.22 14.50
N PHE A 25 19.93 0.98 14.92
CA PHE A 25 20.12 2.34 14.43
C PHE A 25 20.35 2.37 12.91
N GLY A 26 19.45 3.03 12.18
CA GLY A 26 19.49 3.11 10.73
C GLY A 26 18.42 4.06 10.18
N TYR A 27 18.23 3.95 8.88
CA TYR A 27 17.27 4.73 8.12
C TYR A 27 16.10 3.82 7.71
N GLU A 28 14.91 4.14 8.19
CA GLU A 28 13.68 3.44 7.87
C GLU A 28 13.00 4.10 6.67
N VAL A 29 12.63 3.29 5.69
CA VAL A 29 11.87 3.69 4.51
C VAL A 29 10.66 2.77 4.38
N HIS A 30 9.46 3.31 4.32
CA HIS A 30 8.26 2.51 4.16
C HIS A 30 8.03 2.13 2.69
N ILE A 31 7.92 0.84 2.38
CA ILE A 31 7.77 0.38 0.98
C ILE A 31 6.33 -0.02 0.61
N MET A 32 5.56 -0.51 1.58
CA MET A 32 4.17 -0.94 1.39
C MET A 32 3.42 -1.07 2.73
N LYS A 33 2.09 -0.97 2.66
CA LYS A 33 1.16 -1.35 3.74
C LYS A 33 0.30 -2.54 3.29
N LEU A 34 0.08 -3.46 4.23
CA LEU A 34 -0.88 -4.56 4.09
C LEU A 34 -1.97 -4.38 5.12
N SER A 35 -3.21 -4.25 4.65
CA SER A 35 -4.39 -4.19 5.52
C SER A 35 -5.35 -5.31 5.16
N TYR A 36 -6.00 -5.88 6.17
CA TYR A 36 -6.95 -6.96 5.95
C TYR A 36 -8.12 -6.46 5.10
N GLY A 37 -8.40 -7.18 4.01
CA GLY A 37 -9.44 -6.81 3.06
C GLY A 37 -9.00 -5.83 1.98
N TRP A 38 -7.74 -5.39 1.96
CA TRP A 38 -7.21 -4.50 0.92
C TRP A 38 -6.18 -5.22 0.05
N LYS A 39 -6.03 -4.78 -1.19
CA LYS A 39 -4.84 -5.10 -1.98
C LYS A 39 -3.62 -4.48 -1.29
N PRO A 40 -2.40 -4.98 -1.54
CA PRO A 40 -1.19 -4.31 -1.09
C PRO A 40 -1.11 -2.89 -1.67
N LEU A 41 -0.82 -1.90 -0.82
CA LEU A 41 -0.57 -0.51 -1.24
C LEU A 41 0.92 -0.21 -1.11
N PHE A 42 1.56 0.16 -2.21
CA PHE A 42 2.98 0.49 -2.26
C PHE A 42 3.22 2.00 -2.18
N GLU A 43 4.29 2.39 -1.51
CA GLU A 43 4.75 3.79 -1.52
C GLU A 43 5.60 4.06 -2.76
N TRP A 44 5.36 5.20 -3.39
CA TRP A 44 6.11 5.63 -4.55
C TRP A 44 7.43 6.30 -4.16
N HIS A 45 8.55 5.62 -4.46
CA HIS A 45 9.90 6.19 -4.33
C HIS A 45 10.53 6.42 -5.70
N GLY A 46 10.15 7.51 -6.37
CA GLY A 46 10.43 7.73 -7.79
C GLY A 46 11.92 7.78 -8.19
N ASN A 47 12.82 8.03 -7.22
CA ASN A 47 14.27 7.97 -7.41
C ASN A 47 14.82 6.54 -7.34
N ALA A 48 14.14 5.63 -6.63
CA ALA A 48 14.54 4.23 -6.44
C ALA A 48 13.83 3.28 -7.41
N TYR A 49 12.50 3.39 -7.52
CA TYR A 49 11.67 2.49 -8.31
C TYR A 49 10.32 3.11 -8.71
N LYS A 50 9.69 2.55 -9.76
CA LYS A 50 8.43 3.05 -10.34
C LYS A 50 7.36 1.97 -10.52
N SER A 51 7.64 0.76 -10.06
CA SER A 51 6.75 -0.39 -10.12
C SER A 51 7.19 -1.42 -9.08
N VAL A 52 6.34 -2.39 -8.76
CA VAL A 52 6.73 -3.50 -7.87
C VAL A 52 7.89 -4.30 -8.46
N GLU A 53 7.91 -4.50 -9.79
CA GLU A 53 9.04 -5.17 -10.43
C GLU A 53 10.36 -4.39 -10.24
N ASP A 54 10.33 -3.06 -10.39
CA ASP A 54 11.52 -2.22 -10.18
C ASP A 54 11.95 -2.21 -8.71
N MET A 55 10.99 -2.19 -7.77
CA MET A 55 11.26 -2.28 -6.33
C MET A 55 11.99 -3.58 -6.01
N LEU A 56 11.49 -4.72 -6.49
CA LEU A 56 12.13 -6.02 -6.26
C LEU A 56 13.55 -6.06 -6.84
N LYS A 57 13.78 -5.49 -8.03
CA LYS A 57 15.12 -5.38 -8.63
C LYS A 57 16.04 -4.47 -7.81
N PHE A 58 15.52 -3.36 -7.30
CA PHE A 58 16.27 -2.44 -6.44
C PHE A 58 16.72 -3.13 -5.16
N LEU A 59 15.81 -3.85 -4.49
CA LEU A 59 16.10 -4.63 -3.28
C LEU A 59 17.15 -5.71 -3.56
N GLU A 60 17.05 -6.42 -4.68
CA GLU A 60 18.04 -7.45 -5.04
C GLU A 60 19.42 -6.86 -5.32
N PHE A 61 19.47 -5.74 -6.04
CA PHE A 61 20.73 -5.06 -6.35
C PHE A 61 21.44 -4.54 -5.09
N HIS A 62 20.67 -4.09 -4.10
CA HIS A 62 21.16 -3.55 -2.82
C HIS A 62 20.99 -4.53 -1.65
N ARG A 63 20.88 -5.83 -1.90
CA ARG A 63 20.58 -6.86 -0.87
C ARG A 63 21.59 -6.96 0.28
N MET A 64 22.80 -6.42 0.10
CA MET A 64 23.83 -6.39 1.15
C MET A 64 23.72 -5.17 2.06
N ASP A 65 23.01 -4.13 1.61
CA ASP A 65 22.88 -2.84 2.29
C ASP A 65 21.47 -2.61 2.88
N ILE A 66 20.50 -3.39 2.42
CA ILE A 66 19.07 -3.26 2.75
C ILE A 66 18.57 -4.53 3.43
N GLU A 67 17.87 -4.35 4.55
CA GLU A 67 17.12 -5.39 5.24
C GLU A 67 15.63 -5.01 5.29
N ILE A 68 14.73 -6.00 5.23
CA ILE A 68 13.28 -5.76 5.16
C ILE A 68 12.64 -6.29 6.43
N PHE A 69 11.87 -5.43 7.10
CA PHE A 69 11.16 -5.76 8.34
C PHE A 69 9.70 -5.33 8.22
N ASP A 70 8.81 -6.05 8.91
CA ASP A 70 7.47 -5.55 9.22
C ASP A 70 7.45 -4.73 10.52
N GLU A 71 6.29 -4.17 10.86
CA GLU A 71 6.07 -3.36 12.07
C GLU A 71 6.33 -4.11 13.39
N TYR A 72 6.34 -5.45 13.35
CA TYR A 72 6.59 -6.31 14.52
C TYR A 72 8.05 -6.78 14.59
N GLY A 73 8.91 -6.31 13.69
CA GLY A 73 10.33 -6.68 13.62
C GLY A 73 10.62 -8.03 12.97
N LYS A 74 9.63 -8.65 12.30
CA LYS A 74 9.87 -9.87 11.51
C LYS A 74 10.64 -9.50 10.25
N GLN A 75 11.78 -10.13 10.06
CA GLN A 75 12.61 -9.95 8.88
C GLN A 75 12.07 -10.77 7.69
N TYR A 76 12.10 -10.19 6.50
CA TYR A 76 11.69 -10.80 5.24
C TYR A 76 12.87 -10.97 4.29
N THR A 77 12.90 -12.10 3.57
CA THR A 77 13.66 -12.20 2.31
C THR A 77 12.85 -11.54 1.18
N ILE A 78 13.48 -11.26 0.05
CA ILE A 78 12.79 -10.69 -1.11
C ILE A 78 11.71 -11.65 -1.62
N GLU A 79 11.99 -12.95 -1.65
CA GLU A 79 11.01 -13.97 -2.00
C GLU A 79 9.86 -14.03 -1.00
N GLY A 80 10.16 -13.95 0.30
CA GLY A 80 9.15 -13.96 1.35
C GLY A 80 8.26 -12.72 1.29
N LEU A 81 8.82 -11.54 1.01
CA LEU A 81 8.04 -10.32 0.80
C LEU A 81 7.11 -10.48 -0.41
N LYS A 82 7.64 -11.03 -1.52
CA LYS A 82 6.87 -11.29 -2.73
C LYS A 82 5.72 -12.25 -2.49
N GLU A 83 5.97 -13.33 -1.78
CA GLU A 83 4.95 -14.30 -1.40
C GLU A 83 3.87 -13.65 -0.51
N GLU A 84 4.25 -12.82 0.45
CA GLU A 84 3.34 -12.12 1.36
C GLU A 84 2.32 -11.27 0.60
N PHE A 85 2.78 -10.35 -0.26
CA PHE A 85 1.86 -9.48 -1.00
C PHE A 85 1.11 -10.23 -2.10
N THR A 86 1.71 -11.24 -2.73
CA THR A 86 1.04 -12.05 -3.76
C THR A 86 -0.08 -12.88 -3.16
N SER A 87 0.12 -13.43 -1.95
CA SER A 87 -0.91 -14.19 -1.22
C SER A 87 -2.12 -13.34 -0.85
N HIS A 88 -1.94 -12.02 -0.65
CA HIS A 88 -3.03 -11.10 -0.39
C HIS A 88 -3.88 -10.85 -1.64
N VAL A 89 -3.24 -10.68 -2.80
CA VAL A 89 -3.93 -10.45 -4.08
C VAL A 89 -4.66 -11.70 -4.55
N ASN A 90 -4.10 -12.89 -4.34
CA ASN A 90 -4.66 -14.15 -4.84
C ASN A 90 -5.77 -14.77 -3.95
N ARG A 91 -6.31 -14.02 -2.99
CA ARG A 91 -7.45 -14.50 -2.20
C ARG A 91 -8.70 -14.57 -3.06
N GLU A 92 -9.55 -15.56 -2.79
CA GLU A 92 -10.87 -15.65 -3.42
C GLU A 92 -11.62 -14.32 -3.23
N PRO A 93 -12.06 -13.68 -4.32
CA PRO A 93 -12.67 -12.37 -4.22
C PRO A 93 -14.00 -12.48 -3.50
N LYS A 94 -14.24 -11.56 -2.56
CA LYS A 94 -15.58 -11.32 -2.04
C LYS A 94 -16.21 -10.16 -2.79
N TYR A 95 -17.47 -10.31 -3.15
CA TYR A 95 -18.22 -9.31 -3.85
C TYR A 95 -18.89 -8.39 -2.83
N MET A 96 -18.65 -7.08 -2.92
CA MET A 96 -19.09 -6.13 -1.92
C MET A 96 -19.98 -5.06 -2.57
N LYS A 97 -21.12 -4.78 -1.94
CA LYS A 97 -22.05 -3.73 -2.34
C LYS A 97 -21.83 -2.49 -1.47
N HIS A 98 -21.75 -1.33 -2.10
CA HIS A 98 -21.65 -0.04 -1.42
C HIS A 98 -23.04 0.46 -1.03
N ILE A 99 -23.18 0.79 0.26
CA ILE A 99 -24.39 1.32 0.87
C ILE A 99 -24.06 2.74 1.33
N PRO A 100 -24.38 3.80 0.54
CA PRO A 100 -24.00 5.17 0.85
C PRO A 100 -24.50 5.66 2.21
N GLU A 101 -25.67 5.19 2.64
CA GLU A 101 -26.25 5.53 3.94
C GLU A 101 -25.55 4.82 5.11
N GLY A 102 -24.82 3.75 4.83
CA GLY A 102 -24.15 2.89 5.82
C GLY A 102 -25.10 2.14 6.75
N ILE A 103 -24.71 0.93 7.15
CA ILE A 103 -25.45 0.08 8.09
C ILE A 103 -24.80 0.17 9.48
N PRO A 104 -25.56 0.36 10.57
CA PRO A 104 -24.98 0.46 11.91
C PRO A 104 -24.12 -0.77 12.28
N ASN A 105 -22.86 -0.54 12.64
CA ASN A 105 -21.98 -1.59 13.13
C ASN A 105 -22.08 -1.66 14.67
N HIS A 106 -22.76 -2.69 15.17
CA HIS A 106 -22.99 -2.88 16.60
C HIS A 106 -21.80 -3.49 17.36
N ILE A 107 -20.78 -3.98 16.65
CA ILE A 107 -19.61 -4.63 17.25
C ILE A 107 -18.50 -3.60 17.50
N PHE A 108 -18.16 -2.81 16.48
CA PHE A 108 -17.06 -1.84 16.53
C PHE A 108 -17.55 -0.39 16.67
N GLY A 109 -18.86 -0.16 16.64
CA GLY A 109 -19.43 1.18 16.54
C GLY A 109 -19.32 1.75 15.13
N GLY A 110 -20.02 2.85 14.84
CA GLY A 110 -20.01 3.48 13.52
C GLY A 110 -20.97 2.84 12.51
N ARG A 111 -20.62 2.92 11.22
CA ARG A 111 -21.40 2.38 10.10
C ARG A 111 -20.50 1.62 9.13
N ASP A 112 -20.98 0.48 8.65
CA ASP A 112 -20.39 -0.26 7.55
C ASP A 112 -20.99 0.23 6.23
N TYR A 113 -20.13 0.68 5.32
CA TYR A 113 -20.54 1.19 4.00
C TYR A 113 -20.38 0.13 2.89
N LEU A 114 -19.71 -0.98 3.19
CA LEU A 114 -19.57 -2.12 2.29
C LEU A 114 -20.12 -3.37 2.96
N VAL A 115 -20.99 -4.09 2.27
CA VAL A 115 -21.56 -5.36 2.72
C VAL A 115 -21.34 -6.47 1.71
N GLU A 116 -21.16 -7.69 2.18
CA GLU A 116 -20.97 -8.86 1.32
C GLU A 116 -22.24 -9.08 0.47
N SER A 117 -22.04 -9.28 -0.82
CA SER A 117 -23.05 -9.43 -1.86
C SER A 117 -22.68 -10.58 -2.81
N THR A 118 -23.32 -10.65 -3.97
CA THR A 118 -23.10 -11.70 -4.98
C THR A 118 -22.31 -11.18 -6.17
N GLU A 119 -21.76 -12.11 -6.95
CA GLU A 119 -21.08 -11.80 -8.21
C GLU A 119 -21.96 -11.05 -9.23
N ASP A 120 -23.27 -11.27 -9.18
CA ASP A 120 -24.24 -10.64 -10.09
C ASP A 120 -24.61 -9.20 -9.68
N ASP A 121 -24.35 -8.79 -8.43
CA ASP A 121 -24.73 -7.47 -7.91
C ASP A 121 -23.72 -6.96 -6.87
N TYR A 122 -22.61 -6.38 -7.34
CA TYR A 122 -21.58 -5.80 -6.50
C TYR A 122 -21.05 -4.49 -7.09
N ASP A 123 -20.41 -3.68 -6.24
CA ASP A 123 -19.79 -2.42 -6.64
C ASP A 123 -18.26 -2.48 -6.58
N ILE A 124 -17.69 -3.33 -5.72
CA ILE A 124 -16.24 -3.58 -5.61
C ILE A 124 -15.93 -5.00 -5.14
N LYS A 125 -14.75 -5.51 -5.46
CA LYS A 125 -14.25 -6.81 -4.95
C LYS A 125 -13.28 -6.61 -3.78
N MET A 126 -13.35 -7.49 -2.80
CA MET A 126 -12.35 -7.60 -1.72
C MET A 126 -11.39 -8.77 -2.06
N PRO A 127 -10.06 -8.61 -2.03
CA PRO A 127 -9.29 -7.47 -1.54
C PRO A 127 -9.53 -6.19 -2.34
N TYR A 128 -9.84 -5.11 -1.63
CA TYR A 128 -10.21 -3.81 -2.21
C TYR A 128 -9.03 -3.19 -2.93
N ASP A 129 -9.28 -2.77 -4.16
CA ASP A 129 -8.40 -1.93 -4.94
C ASP A 129 -8.55 -0.47 -4.48
N HIS A 130 -7.45 0.19 -4.13
CA HIS A 130 -7.47 1.55 -3.59
C HIS A 130 -7.98 2.56 -4.62
N VAL A 131 -7.67 2.34 -5.90
CA VAL A 131 -8.10 3.21 -7.01
C VAL A 131 -9.60 3.04 -7.26
N GLU A 132 -10.12 1.82 -7.19
CA GLU A 132 -11.56 1.57 -7.30
C GLU A 132 -12.33 2.09 -6.08
N TYR A 133 -11.85 1.79 -4.88
CA TYR A 133 -12.49 2.23 -3.63
C TYR A 133 -12.56 3.75 -3.54
N HIS A 134 -11.48 4.46 -3.90
CA HIS A 134 -11.47 5.92 -3.88
C HIS A 134 -12.51 6.54 -4.83
N LYS A 135 -12.94 5.84 -5.89
CA LYS A 135 -14.02 6.31 -6.77
C LYS A 135 -15.41 6.11 -6.17
N LEU A 136 -15.56 5.20 -5.20
CA LEU A 136 -16.81 4.92 -4.51
C LEU A 136 -17.07 5.90 -3.36
N ASP A 137 -16.04 6.52 -2.80
CA ASP A 137 -16.17 7.43 -1.67
C ASP A 137 -17.06 8.64 -2.02
N PRO A 138 -18.25 8.77 -1.41
CA PRO A 138 -19.12 9.93 -1.62
C PRO A 138 -18.53 11.23 -1.05
N TYR A 139 -17.49 11.12 -0.22
CA TYR A 139 -16.70 12.22 0.34
C TYR A 139 -15.41 12.51 -0.43
N SER A 140 -15.17 11.88 -1.60
CA SER A 140 -14.05 12.14 -2.55
C SER A 140 -14.05 13.54 -3.18
N GLU A 141 -14.60 14.52 -2.47
CA GLU A 141 -14.46 15.96 -2.72
C GLU A 141 -15.25 16.50 -3.91
N ARG A 142 -16.50 16.85 -3.59
CA ARG A 142 -17.09 18.14 -4.01
C ARG A 142 -16.35 19.37 -3.44
N ARG A 143 -15.04 19.33 -3.19
CA ARG A 143 -14.25 20.50 -2.79
C ARG A 143 -12.83 20.39 -3.37
N TYR A 144 -12.69 20.80 -4.63
CA TYR A 144 -11.42 21.14 -5.28
C TYR A 144 -10.58 19.97 -5.84
N ILE A 145 -11.20 19.07 -6.62
CA ILE A 145 -10.47 18.45 -7.73
C ILE A 145 -10.20 19.55 -8.75
N ASP A 146 -9.11 20.25 -8.54
CA ASP A 146 -8.35 20.77 -9.66
C ASP A 146 -7.88 19.55 -10.45
N GLU A 147 -8.34 19.39 -11.69
CA GLU A 147 -7.91 18.31 -12.59
C GLU A 147 -6.38 18.32 -12.84
N SER A 148 -5.68 19.38 -12.39
CA SER A 148 -4.22 19.44 -12.35
C SER A 148 -3.57 18.65 -11.20
N ARG A 149 -4.33 18.24 -10.17
CA ARG A 149 -3.78 17.45 -9.05
C ARG A 149 -3.54 16.01 -9.46
N GLU A 150 -2.35 15.53 -9.11
CA GLU A 150 -1.99 14.13 -9.33
C GLU A 150 -2.92 13.20 -8.53
N PRO A 151 -3.28 12.03 -9.09
CA PRO A 151 -4.15 11.08 -8.40
C PRO A 151 -3.47 10.57 -7.12
N LEU A 152 -4.26 10.48 -6.03
CA LEU A 152 -3.80 9.97 -4.73
C LEU A 152 -3.34 8.50 -4.81
N TYR A 153 -4.13 7.69 -5.52
CA TYR A 153 -3.83 6.29 -5.79
C TYR A 153 -3.76 6.03 -7.30
N PHE A 154 -2.84 5.18 -7.73
CA PHE A 154 -2.69 4.80 -9.12
C PHE A 154 -2.14 3.37 -9.23
N HIS A 155 -2.28 2.76 -10.40
CA HIS A 155 -1.73 1.44 -10.67
C HIS A 155 -0.35 1.55 -11.32
N ASP A 156 0.55 0.64 -10.95
CA ASP A 156 1.71 0.38 -11.79
C ASP A 156 1.34 -0.44 -13.04
N LYS A 157 2.34 -0.77 -13.86
CA LYS A 157 2.14 -1.52 -15.11
C LYS A 157 1.58 -2.94 -14.92
N ASP A 158 1.73 -3.52 -13.73
CA ASP A 158 1.32 -4.88 -13.40
C ASP A 158 -0.01 -4.89 -12.61
N GLY A 159 -0.58 -3.70 -12.34
CA GLY A 159 -1.87 -3.53 -11.67
C GLY A 159 -1.77 -3.50 -10.14
N TYR A 160 -0.58 -3.26 -9.57
CA TYR A 160 -0.43 -3.03 -8.14
C TYR A 160 -0.76 -1.59 -7.77
N ASP A 161 -1.36 -1.40 -6.59
CA ASP A 161 -1.79 -0.09 -6.11
C ASP A 161 -0.59 0.67 -5.52
N PHE A 162 -0.43 1.93 -5.91
CA PHE A 162 0.58 2.85 -5.41
C PHE A 162 -0.04 4.13 -4.86
N THR A 163 0.66 4.78 -3.96
CA THR A 163 0.40 6.16 -3.53
C THR A 163 1.68 7.00 -3.52
N LYS A 164 1.54 8.32 -3.67
CA LYS A 164 2.62 9.29 -3.46
C LYS A 164 2.62 9.88 -2.05
N GLU A 165 1.64 9.53 -1.22
CA GLU A 165 1.65 9.93 0.18
C GLU A 165 2.65 9.07 0.96
N CYS A 166 3.42 9.73 1.82
CA CYS A 166 4.31 9.01 2.73
C CYS A 166 3.49 8.29 3.78
N PHE A 167 3.85 7.04 4.04
CA PHE A 167 3.31 6.32 5.17
C PHE A 167 3.89 6.89 6.46
N ALA A 168 3.02 7.51 7.26
CA ALA A 168 3.25 7.76 8.69
C ALA A 168 3.11 6.47 9.51
#